data_AF-A0A7Y9NR11-F1
#
_entry.id   AF-A0A7Y9NR11-F1
#
_cell.length_a   1.000
_cell.length_b   1.000
_cell.length_c   1.000
_cell.angle_alpha   90.00
_cell.angle_beta   90.00
_cell.angle_gamma   90.00
#
_symmetry.space_group_name_H-M   'P 1'
#
loop_
_entity.id
_entity.type
_entity.pdbx_description
1 polymer ?
#
loop_
_entity_poly.entity_id
_entity_poly.type
_entity_poly.pdbx_seq_one_letter_code
_entity_poly.pdbx_strand_id
1 'polypeptide(L)'
;MQNYFNYFTEIEERFQQRRGSLLMLSTLDWALIETWREARVPLDAVLRGIDNAFDRHDAKARRASGRIRRVNGLAWCAQSVLEAVEQVMEASIGAAPTTAAQAADTGFEAARVGRYLEDNAVSIESAKLSPPADSTAAEVAGRLRALAAGLRVEPAHSLEELDRTLSVLEEKMFAALLTAAPEDELVSLREQATRELAPYRSKMKAVQIKQVQQQFLQKRLLEARKLPRLSLFYMSHG
;
A
#
# COMPACT_ATOMS: atom_id res chain seq x y z
N MET A 1 2.84 -13.35 -23.65
CA MET A 1 2.22 -13.81 -22.38
C MET A 1 3.31 -14.22 -21.40
N GLN A 2 4.01 -13.25 -20.80
CA GLN A 2 5.03 -13.55 -19.78
C GLN A 2 4.42 -13.38 -18.39
N ASN A 3 4.13 -14.54 -17.78
CA ASN A 3 4.17 -14.86 -16.36
C ASN A 3 3.84 -13.74 -15.35
N TYR A 4 2.55 -13.46 -15.16
CA TYR A 4 2.02 -12.74 -13.99
C TYR A 4 2.65 -13.23 -12.67
N PHE A 5 2.85 -14.54 -12.53
CA PHE A 5 3.40 -15.15 -11.32
C PHE A 5 4.91 -14.86 -11.15
N ASN A 6 5.68 -14.73 -12.24
CA ASN A 6 7.13 -14.56 -12.13
C ASN A 6 7.51 -13.13 -11.70
N TYR A 7 6.78 -12.12 -12.19
CA TYR A 7 7.07 -10.72 -11.88
C TYR A 7 6.99 -10.42 -10.38
N PHE A 8 5.92 -10.87 -9.72
CA PHE A 8 5.75 -10.64 -8.28
C PHE A 8 6.71 -11.45 -7.42
N THR A 9 6.89 -12.74 -7.76
CA THR A 9 7.77 -13.63 -6.97
C THR A 9 9.22 -13.17 -7.02
N GLU A 10 9.74 -12.76 -8.18
CA GLU A 10 11.12 -12.27 -8.33
C GLU A 10 11.35 -10.98 -7.54
N ILE A 11 10.39 -10.05 -7.54
CA ILE A 11 10.48 -8.80 -6.77
C ILE A 11 10.44 -9.07 -5.26
N GLU A 12 9.54 -9.95 -4.81
CA GLU A 12 9.45 -10.35 -3.41
C GLU A 12 10.73 -11.03 -2.94
N GLU A 13 11.23 -12.00 -3.69
CA GLU A 13 12.45 -12.74 -3.36
C GLU A 13 13.65 -11.80 -3.27
N ARG A 14 13.82 -10.89 -4.24
CA ARG A 14 14.93 -9.94 -4.21
C ARG A 14 14.84 -8.98 -3.03
N PHE A 15 13.64 -8.48 -2.72
CA PHE A 15 13.45 -7.60 -1.57
C PHE A 15 13.74 -8.31 -0.24
N GLN A 16 13.29 -9.56 -0.07
CA GLN A 16 13.57 -10.36 1.13
C GLN A 16 15.07 -10.64 1.29
N GLN A 17 15.76 -10.96 0.18
CA GLN A 17 17.22 -11.17 0.17
C GLN A 17 17.96 -9.91 0.65
N ARG A 18 17.63 -8.73 0.11
CA ARG A 18 18.28 -7.46 0.48
C ARG A 18 17.98 -7.00 1.90
N ARG A 19 16.76 -7.22 2.38
CA ARG A 19 16.33 -6.86 3.74
C ARG A 19 16.91 -7.77 4.82
N GLY A 20 17.38 -8.97 4.47
CA GLY A 20 17.85 -9.97 5.43
C GLY A 20 16.75 -10.44 6.39
N SER A 21 15.49 -10.31 5.99
CA SER A 21 14.31 -10.64 6.80
C SER A 21 13.34 -11.47 5.97
N LEU A 22 12.84 -12.56 6.56
CA LEU A 22 11.82 -13.43 5.98
C LEU A 22 10.40 -12.86 6.12
N LEU A 23 10.26 -11.62 6.61
CA LEU A 23 8.98 -10.94 6.71
C LEU A 23 8.51 -10.53 5.31
N MET A 24 7.29 -10.96 5.00
CA MET A 24 6.64 -10.73 3.72
C MET A 24 6.49 -9.25 3.39
N LEU A 25 6.30 -9.00 2.09
CA LEU A 25 5.82 -7.72 1.59
C LEU A 25 4.51 -7.33 2.28
N SER A 26 4.40 -6.06 2.66
CA SER A 26 3.15 -5.51 3.18
C SER A 26 2.09 -5.45 2.08
N THR A 27 0.81 -5.32 2.43
CA THR A 27 -0.28 -5.07 1.44
C THR A 27 0.05 -3.92 0.48
N LEU A 28 0.69 -2.89 0.99
CA LEU A 28 1.12 -1.70 0.25
C LEU A 28 2.22 -2.04 -0.76
N ASP A 29 3.15 -2.92 -0.39
CA ASP A 29 4.22 -3.34 -1.29
C ASP A 29 3.70 -4.21 -2.44
N TRP A 30 2.69 -5.05 -2.18
CA TRP A 30 2.02 -5.84 -3.22
C TRP A 30 1.32 -4.95 -4.25
N ALA A 31 0.65 -3.92 -3.77
CA ALA A 31 -0.09 -3.01 -4.61
C ALA A 31 0.85 -2.10 -5.43
N LEU A 32 2.02 -1.76 -4.89
CA LEU A 32 3.08 -1.08 -5.61
C LEU A 32 3.64 -1.91 -6.78
N ILE A 33 3.84 -3.22 -6.57
CA ILE A 33 4.28 -4.14 -7.64
C ILE A 33 3.20 -4.25 -8.72
N GLU A 34 1.93 -4.26 -8.34
CA GLU A 34 0.81 -4.24 -9.27
C GLU A 34 0.80 -2.97 -10.13
N THR A 35 1.02 -1.80 -9.54
CA THR A 35 1.16 -0.53 -10.29
C THR A 35 2.32 -0.58 -11.28
N TRP A 36 3.49 -1.10 -10.89
CA TRP A 36 4.63 -1.25 -11.80
C TRP A 36 4.34 -2.20 -12.96
N ARG A 37 3.63 -3.29 -12.69
CA ARG A 37 3.20 -4.24 -13.72
C ARG A 37 2.24 -3.59 -14.72
N GLU A 38 1.25 -2.83 -14.25
CA GLU A 38 0.28 -2.14 -15.11
C GLU A 38 0.94 -1.06 -15.97
N ALA A 39 1.89 -0.33 -15.40
CA ALA A 39 2.75 0.61 -16.12
C ALA A 39 3.78 -0.08 -17.04
N ARG A 40 3.77 -1.42 -17.12
CA ARG A 40 4.68 -2.26 -17.91
C ARG A 40 6.16 -1.98 -17.60
N VAL A 41 6.44 -1.68 -16.34
CA VAL A 41 7.81 -1.49 -15.86
C VAL A 41 8.57 -2.82 -16.01
N PRO A 42 9.74 -2.83 -16.67
CA PRO A 42 10.54 -4.05 -16.82
C PRO A 42 10.99 -4.59 -15.46
N LEU A 43 10.95 -5.92 -15.30
CA LEU A 43 11.33 -6.59 -14.04
C LEU A 43 12.74 -6.19 -13.61
N ASP A 44 13.71 -6.19 -14.54
CA ASP A 44 15.11 -5.85 -14.26
C ASP A 44 15.28 -4.43 -13.72
N ALA A 45 14.43 -3.48 -14.13
CA ALA A 45 14.47 -2.11 -13.63
C ALA A 45 14.00 -2.06 -12.16
N VAL A 46 12.95 -2.81 -11.82
CA VAL A 46 12.48 -2.92 -10.43
C VAL A 46 13.53 -3.56 -9.53
N LEU A 47 14.12 -4.68 -9.95
CA LEU A 47 15.13 -5.39 -9.16
C LEU A 47 16.37 -4.50 -8.92
N ARG A 48 16.84 -3.78 -9.95
CA ARG A 48 17.94 -2.81 -9.83
C ARG A 48 17.59 -1.65 -8.91
N GLY A 49 16.37 -1.12 -8.99
CA GLY A 49 15.93 -0.04 -8.10
C GLY A 49 15.92 -0.45 -6.64
N ILE A 50 15.44 -1.65 -6.34
CA ILE A 50 15.50 -2.24 -5.00
C ILE A 50 16.95 -2.33 -4.55
N ASP A 51 17.84 -2.86 -5.39
CA ASP A 51 19.24 -3.00 -5.05
C ASP A 51 19.91 -1.65 -4.74
N ASN A 52 19.72 -0.67 -5.63
CA ASN A 52 20.27 0.68 -5.49
C ASN A 52 19.79 1.35 -4.21
N ALA A 53 18.52 1.16 -3.84
CA ALA A 53 17.97 1.69 -2.62
C ALA A 53 18.76 1.15 -1.41
N PHE A 54 18.86 -0.18 -1.29
CA PHE A 54 19.59 -0.80 -0.19
C PHE A 54 21.08 -0.44 -0.20
N ASP A 55 21.74 -0.34 -1.36
CA ASP A 55 23.16 0.06 -1.46
C ASP A 55 23.39 1.48 -0.91
N ARG A 56 22.47 2.41 -1.21
CA ARG A 56 22.49 3.77 -0.64
C ARG A 56 22.28 3.75 0.88
N HIS A 57 21.40 2.88 1.38
CA HIS A 57 21.18 2.70 2.81
C HIS A 57 22.42 2.15 3.50
N ASP A 58 23.04 1.10 2.96
CA ASP A 58 24.24 0.46 3.50
C ASP A 58 25.45 1.41 3.47
N ALA A 59 25.58 2.22 2.42
CA ALA A 59 26.60 3.27 2.34
C ALA A 59 26.39 4.36 3.41
N LYS A 60 25.15 4.77 3.65
CA LYS A 60 24.79 5.71 4.72
C LYS A 60 25.00 5.09 6.10
N ALA A 61 24.73 3.80 6.25
CA ALA A 61 24.95 3.03 7.46
C ALA A 61 26.42 2.91 7.85
N ARG A 62 27.30 2.70 6.87
CA ARG A 62 28.74 2.68 7.09
C ARG A 62 29.33 4.04 7.50
N ARG A 63 28.68 5.14 7.14
CA ARG A 63 29.15 6.51 7.44
C ARG A 63 28.59 7.08 8.74
N ALA A 64 27.49 6.54 9.27
CA ALA A 64 26.87 7.02 10.49
C ALA A 64 27.36 6.22 11.70
N SER A 65 27.71 6.92 12.78
CA SER A 65 28.21 6.29 14.02
C SER A 65 27.11 5.73 14.94
N GLY A 66 25.84 5.69 14.48
CA GLY A 66 24.67 5.32 15.29
C GLY A 66 23.76 4.24 14.67
N ARG A 67 22.81 3.72 15.46
CA ARG A 67 21.82 2.72 14.99
C ARG A 67 20.89 3.33 13.93
N ILE A 68 21.06 2.92 12.68
CA ILE A 68 20.16 3.30 11.59
C ILE A 68 18.94 2.39 11.56
N ARG A 69 17.77 3.01 11.30
CA ARG A 69 16.49 2.32 11.17
C ARG A 69 16.52 1.40 9.95
N ARG A 70 16.03 0.16 10.14
CA ARG A 70 15.92 -0.83 9.06
C ARG A 70 14.88 -0.40 8.02
N VAL A 71 15.10 -0.81 6.78
CA VAL A 71 14.11 -0.65 5.70
C VAL A 71 12.93 -1.58 5.98
N ASN A 72 11.73 -1.01 6.06
CA ASN A 72 10.53 -1.72 6.53
C ASN A 72 9.59 -2.17 5.41
N GLY A 73 9.64 -1.56 4.22
CA GLY A 73 8.77 -1.88 3.09
C GLY A 73 9.35 -1.44 1.74
N LEU A 74 8.79 -1.99 0.67
CA LEU A 74 9.14 -1.76 -0.74
C LEU A 74 8.81 -0.33 -1.20
N ALA A 75 7.83 0.32 -0.55
CA ALA A 75 7.54 1.75 -0.72
C ALA A 75 8.78 2.64 -0.60
N TRP A 76 9.69 2.26 0.31
CA TRP A 76 10.94 2.97 0.51
C TRP A 76 11.87 2.87 -0.72
N CYS A 77 11.79 1.77 -1.47
CA CYS A 77 12.53 1.57 -2.70
C CYS A 77 11.87 2.24 -3.92
N ALA A 78 10.64 2.78 -3.78
CA ALA A 78 9.84 3.21 -4.93
C ALA A 78 10.53 4.29 -5.77
N GLN A 79 11.14 5.28 -5.12
CA GLN A 79 11.88 6.34 -5.81
C GLN A 79 13.10 5.77 -6.57
N SER A 80 13.88 4.89 -5.93
CA SER A 80 15.03 4.25 -6.58
C SER A 80 14.61 3.34 -7.74
N VAL A 81 13.41 2.74 -7.68
CA VAL A 81 12.83 1.99 -8.80
C VAL A 81 12.46 2.91 -9.95
N LEU A 82 11.80 4.03 -9.69
CA LEU A 82 11.50 5.03 -10.73
C LEU A 82 12.78 5.56 -11.40
N GLU A 83 13.81 5.88 -10.62
CA GLU A 83 15.12 6.29 -11.15
C GLU A 83 15.76 5.19 -12.02
N ALA A 84 15.66 3.91 -11.61
CA ALA A 84 16.18 2.81 -12.40
C ALA A 84 15.38 2.59 -13.70
N VAL A 85 14.07 2.85 -13.69
CA VAL A 85 13.21 2.83 -14.88
C VAL A 85 13.59 3.95 -15.84
N GLU A 86 13.76 5.16 -15.33
CA GLU A 86 14.20 6.32 -16.09
C GLU A 86 15.58 6.05 -16.72
N GLN A 87 16.53 5.50 -15.98
CA GLN A 87 17.85 5.12 -16.52
C GLN A 87 17.76 4.05 -17.60
N VAL A 88 16.84 3.09 -17.50
CA VAL A 88 16.61 2.09 -18.55
C VAL A 88 15.97 2.74 -19.79
N MET A 89 15.09 3.72 -19.60
CA MET A 89 14.49 4.51 -20.68
C MET A 89 15.51 5.45 -21.34
N GLU A 90 16.33 6.16 -20.57
CA GLU A 90 17.41 7.03 -21.06
C GLU A 90 18.51 6.23 -21.75
N ALA A 91 18.87 5.04 -21.24
CA ALA A 91 19.80 4.15 -21.92
C ALA A 91 19.23 3.59 -23.24
N SER A 92 17.91 3.63 -23.42
CA SER A 92 17.22 3.28 -24.67
C SER A 92 17.10 4.47 -25.64
N ILE A 93 17.35 5.70 -25.16
CA ILE A 93 17.27 6.97 -25.90
C ILE A 93 18.58 7.74 -25.69
N GLY A 94 19.69 7.21 -26.19
CA GLY A 94 20.97 7.92 -26.08
C GLY A 94 20.99 9.21 -26.90
N ALA A 95 20.65 10.37 -26.30
CA ALA A 95 21.06 11.72 -26.72
C ALA A 95 20.64 12.83 -25.72
N ALA A 96 21.55 13.18 -24.80
CA ALA A 96 21.80 14.48 -24.14
C ALA A 96 20.65 15.29 -23.44
N PRO A 97 20.99 16.08 -22.41
CA PRO A 97 20.12 16.37 -21.26
C PRO A 97 19.32 17.67 -21.41
N THR A 98 18.20 17.81 -20.70
CA THR A 98 17.71 19.15 -20.34
C THR A 98 16.99 19.16 -18.99
N THR A 99 17.60 19.92 -18.09
CA THR A 99 17.03 20.52 -16.88
C THR A 99 15.61 21.06 -17.06
N ALA A 100 14.68 20.58 -16.24
CA ALA A 100 13.71 21.41 -15.53
C ALA A 100 13.06 20.59 -14.42
N ALA A 101 13.47 20.84 -13.17
CA ALA A 101 12.65 20.55 -12.01
C ALA A 101 11.41 21.48 -12.05
N GLN A 102 10.44 21.13 -12.89
CA GLN A 102 9.07 21.55 -12.68
C GLN A 102 8.58 20.78 -11.47
N ALA A 103 7.93 21.47 -10.54
CA ALA A 103 7.25 20.86 -9.40
C ALA A 103 6.48 19.64 -9.91
N ALA A 104 7.01 18.46 -9.62
CA ALA A 104 6.45 17.22 -10.10
C ALA A 104 5.02 17.18 -9.56
N ASP A 105 4.07 17.03 -10.47
CA ASP A 105 2.69 16.69 -10.14
C ASP A 105 2.71 15.32 -9.45
N THR A 106 2.99 15.34 -8.14
CA THR A 106 3.12 14.12 -7.33
C THR A 106 1.78 13.44 -7.12
N GLY A 107 0.67 14.06 -7.56
CA GLY A 107 -0.68 13.56 -7.35
C GLY A 107 -1.15 13.64 -5.89
N PHE A 108 -0.36 14.16 -4.95
CA PHE A 108 -0.68 14.26 -3.52
C PHE A 108 -0.75 15.70 -3.00
N GLU A 109 -1.17 16.64 -3.84
CA GLU A 109 -1.42 18.01 -3.41
C GLU A 109 -2.41 18.04 -2.23
N ALA A 110 -2.15 18.88 -1.23
CA ALA A 110 -2.95 18.94 0.00
C ALA A 110 -4.46 19.13 -0.27
N ALA A 111 -4.81 19.89 -1.31
CA ALA A 111 -6.21 20.08 -1.73
C ALA A 111 -6.84 18.79 -2.27
N ARG A 112 -6.07 18.00 -3.04
CA ARG A 112 -6.53 16.73 -3.61
C ARG A 112 -6.65 15.66 -2.54
N VAL A 113 -5.67 15.57 -1.63
CA VAL A 113 -5.71 14.68 -0.47
C VAL A 113 -6.90 15.05 0.43
N GLY A 114 -7.12 16.34 0.70
CA GLY A 114 -8.27 16.81 1.48
C GLY A 114 -9.61 16.37 0.89
N ARG A 115 -9.80 16.50 -0.43
CA ARG A 115 -11.01 16.01 -1.13
C ARG A 115 -11.17 14.50 -0.98
N TYR A 116 -10.10 13.75 -1.18
CA TYR A 116 -10.13 12.29 -1.01
C TYR A 116 -10.58 11.86 0.40
N LEU A 117 -10.11 12.55 1.44
CA LEU A 117 -10.53 12.29 2.81
C LEU A 117 -12.02 12.64 3.05
N GLU A 118 -12.50 13.73 2.46
CA GLU A 118 -13.91 14.15 2.54
C GLU A 118 -14.83 13.16 1.83
N ASP A 119 -14.48 12.73 0.62
CA ASP A 119 -15.25 11.76 -0.17
C ASP A 119 -15.35 10.41 0.58
N ASN A 120 -14.24 9.96 1.18
CA ASN A 120 -14.23 8.75 2.00
C ASN A 120 -15.13 8.88 3.24
N ALA A 121 -15.11 10.03 3.91
CA ALA A 121 -15.99 10.29 5.06
C ALA A 121 -17.47 10.21 4.67
N VAL A 122 -17.83 10.81 3.53
CA VAL A 122 -19.21 10.73 2.98
C VAL A 122 -19.59 9.29 2.64
N SER A 123 -18.68 8.54 2.00
CA SER A 123 -18.93 7.14 1.67
C SER A 123 -19.17 6.29 2.91
N ILE A 124 -18.37 6.49 3.97
CA ILE A 124 -18.50 5.76 5.23
C ILE A 124 -19.83 6.07 5.91
N GLU A 125 -20.26 7.34 5.96
CA GLU A 125 -21.54 7.72 6.57
C GLU A 125 -22.75 7.23 5.79
N SER A 126 -22.61 7.13 4.46
CA SER A 126 -23.67 6.57 3.62
C SER A 126 -23.86 5.07 3.82
N ALA A 127 -22.83 4.37 4.34
CA ALA A 127 -22.91 2.97 4.67
C ALA A 127 -23.78 2.77 5.92
N LYS A 128 -24.99 2.25 5.73
CA LYS A 128 -25.92 1.92 6.82
C LYS A 128 -25.45 0.67 7.57
N LEU A 129 -24.49 0.84 8.48
CA LEU A 129 -23.90 -0.24 9.28
C LEU A 129 -24.74 -0.56 10.52
N SER A 130 -24.65 -1.82 10.96
CA SER A 130 -25.26 -2.28 12.22
C SER A 130 -24.35 -2.02 13.42
N PRO A 131 -24.90 -1.85 14.64
CA PRO A 131 -24.08 -1.76 15.84
C PRO A 131 -23.20 -3.00 16.07
N PRO A 132 -21.96 -2.85 16.60
CA PRO A 132 -21.32 -1.60 17.03
C PRO A 132 -20.59 -0.83 15.92
N ALA A 133 -20.63 -1.30 14.67
CA ALA A 133 -19.85 -0.71 13.57
C ALA A 133 -20.31 0.69 13.15
N ASP A 134 -21.57 1.03 13.39
CA ASP A 134 -22.15 2.36 13.16
C ASP A 134 -21.41 3.46 13.93
N SER A 135 -21.19 3.27 15.23
CA SER A 135 -20.50 4.22 16.10
C SER A 135 -19.04 4.43 15.70
N THR A 136 -18.35 3.33 15.36
CA THR A 136 -16.95 3.38 14.91
C THR A 136 -16.84 4.06 13.55
N ALA A 137 -17.78 3.81 12.64
CA ALA A 137 -17.82 4.48 11.33
C ALA A 137 -18.03 5.99 11.47
N ALA A 138 -18.91 6.42 12.39
CA ALA A 138 -19.09 7.84 12.69
C ALA A 138 -17.82 8.49 13.27
N GLU A 139 -17.11 7.81 14.19
CA GLU A 139 -15.81 8.28 14.71
C GLU A 139 -14.78 8.43 13.57
N VAL A 140 -14.66 7.42 12.72
CA VAL A 140 -13.71 7.41 11.59
C VAL A 140 -14.04 8.51 10.60
N ALA A 141 -15.30 8.67 10.19
CA ALA A 141 -15.72 9.75 9.29
C ALA A 141 -15.44 11.14 9.88
N GLY A 142 -15.71 11.34 11.18
CA GLY A 142 -15.37 12.57 11.89
C GLY A 142 -13.87 12.84 11.90
N ARG A 143 -13.04 11.82 12.13
CA ARG A 143 -11.58 11.95 12.11
C ARG A 143 -11.04 12.28 10.72
N LEU A 144 -11.59 11.67 9.66
CA LEU A 144 -11.20 11.98 8.27
C LEU A 144 -11.47 13.45 7.93
N ARG A 145 -12.62 14.00 8.33
CA ARG A 145 -12.92 15.43 8.14
C ARG A 145 -11.99 16.35 8.91
N ALA A 146 -11.64 15.99 10.16
CA ALA A 146 -10.69 16.76 10.94
C ALA A 146 -9.29 16.78 10.28
N LEU A 147 -8.85 15.65 9.73
CA LEU A 147 -7.59 15.56 8.97
C LEU A 147 -7.65 16.40 7.69
N ALA A 148 -8.76 16.36 6.95
CA ALA A 148 -8.97 17.18 5.76
C ALA A 148 -8.93 18.69 6.06
N ALA A 149 -9.56 19.11 7.16
CA ALA A 149 -9.51 20.50 7.62
C ALA A 149 -8.09 20.92 8.05
N GLY A 150 -7.37 20.04 8.75
CA GLY A 150 -5.98 20.28 9.16
C GLY A 150 -5.03 20.50 7.99
N LEU A 151 -5.18 19.74 6.90
CA LEU A 151 -4.38 19.90 5.68
C LEU A 151 -4.55 21.26 5.00
N ARG A 152 -5.70 21.94 5.19
CA ARG A 152 -5.94 23.28 4.64
C ARG A 152 -5.20 24.37 5.43
N VAL A 153 -4.95 24.14 6.71
CA VAL A 153 -4.30 25.10 7.61
C VAL A 153 -2.78 24.89 7.62
N GLU A 154 -2.35 23.63 7.65
CA GLU A 154 -0.93 23.24 7.72
C GLU A 154 -0.63 22.13 6.69
N PRO A 155 -0.39 22.50 5.41
CA PRO A 155 -0.14 21.54 4.33
C PRO A 155 1.21 20.82 4.44
N ALA A 156 2.06 21.21 5.40
CA ALA A 156 3.39 20.63 5.64
C ALA A 156 3.38 19.29 6.41
N HIS A 157 2.20 18.71 6.69
CA HIS A 157 2.12 17.39 7.32
C HIS A 157 2.77 16.31 6.47
N SER A 158 3.54 15.43 7.10
CA SER A 158 4.12 14.27 6.43
C SER A 158 3.00 13.35 5.92
N LEU A 159 2.92 13.16 4.61
CA LEU A 159 1.98 12.22 3.99
C LEU A 159 2.12 10.80 4.56
N GLU A 160 3.33 10.42 5.01
CA GLU A 160 3.59 9.15 5.70
C GLU A 160 2.86 9.07 7.04
N GLU A 161 2.84 10.16 7.82
CA GLU A 161 2.13 10.20 9.10
C GLU A 161 0.61 10.20 8.91
N LEU A 162 0.14 10.88 7.85
CA LEU A 162 -1.26 10.82 7.44
C LEU A 162 -1.65 9.38 7.06
N ASP A 163 -0.90 8.73 6.18
CA ASP A 163 -1.21 7.36 5.73
C ASP A 163 -1.14 6.33 6.88
N ARG A 164 -0.19 6.49 7.81
CA ARG A 164 -0.16 5.71 9.06
C ARG A 164 -1.42 5.92 9.90
N THR A 165 -1.92 7.15 9.98
CA THR A 165 -3.17 7.45 10.69
C THR A 165 -4.36 6.80 9.98
N LEU A 166 -4.44 6.89 8.65
CA LEU A 166 -5.49 6.25 7.85
C LEU A 166 -5.50 4.73 8.03
N SER A 167 -4.32 4.10 8.05
CA SER A 167 -4.17 2.66 8.28
C SER A 167 -4.76 2.25 9.64
N VAL A 168 -4.47 3.01 10.70
CA VAL A 168 -5.04 2.75 12.04
C VAL A 168 -6.56 2.91 12.05
N LEU A 169 -7.10 3.90 11.32
CA LEU A 169 -8.55 4.09 11.20
C LEU A 169 -9.20 2.95 10.42
N GLU A 170 -8.57 2.45 9.37
CA GLU A 170 -9.03 1.26 8.63
C GLU A 170 -9.07 0.02 9.53
N GLU A 171 -8.00 -0.22 10.30
CA GLU A 171 -7.90 -1.34 11.22
C GLU A 171 -8.99 -1.29 12.31
N LYS A 172 -9.22 -0.10 12.90
CA LYS A 172 -10.30 0.12 13.87
C LYS A 172 -11.67 -0.18 13.25
N MET A 173 -11.93 0.37 12.07
CA MET A 173 -13.18 0.15 11.35
C MET A 173 -13.38 -1.34 11.04
N PHE A 174 -12.34 -2.01 10.55
CA PHE A 174 -12.39 -3.44 10.24
C PHE A 174 -12.67 -4.30 11.47
N ALA A 175 -12.07 -3.99 12.62
CA ALA A 175 -12.35 -4.69 13.86
C ALA A 175 -13.83 -4.57 14.26
N ALA A 176 -14.41 -3.36 14.17
CA ALA A 176 -15.81 -3.14 14.47
C ALA A 176 -16.75 -3.86 13.48
N LEU A 177 -16.38 -3.90 12.20
CA LEU A 177 -17.10 -4.66 11.17
C LEU A 177 -17.10 -6.16 11.44
N LEU A 178 -15.95 -6.72 11.85
CA LEU A 178 -15.84 -8.12 12.23
C LEU A 178 -16.73 -8.44 13.44
N THR A 179 -16.81 -7.53 14.42
CA THR A 179 -17.68 -7.70 15.59
C THR A 179 -19.16 -7.61 15.24
N ALA A 180 -19.53 -6.76 14.28
CA ALA A 180 -20.91 -6.58 13.85
C ALA A 180 -21.40 -7.63 12.83
N ALA A 181 -20.48 -8.37 12.20
CA ALA A 181 -20.81 -9.35 11.17
C ALA A 181 -21.47 -10.62 11.76
N PRO A 182 -22.57 -11.11 11.17
CA PRO A 182 -23.17 -12.39 11.52
C PRO A 182 -22.17 -13.56 11.42
N GLU A 183 -22.33 -14.56 12.29
CA GLU A 183 -21.43 -15.71 12.35
C GLU A 183 -21.42 -16.50 11.03
N ASP A 184 -22.58 -16.69 10.42
CA ASP A 184 -22.76 -17.40 9.15
C ASP A 184 -22.08 -16.66 7.97
N GLU A 185 -22.14 -15.32 7.94
CA GLU A 185 -21.38 -14.49 6.99
C GLU A 185 -19.88 -14.77 7.12
N LEU A 186 -19.36 -14.73 8.36
CA LEU A 186 -17.93 -14.93 8.63
C LEU A 186 -17.44 -16.34 8.30
N VAL A 187 -18.25 -17.36 8.58
CA VAL A 187 -17.94 -18.76 8.22
C VAL A 187 -17.90 -18.90 6.71
N SER A 188 -18.91 -18.40 6.00
CA SER A 188 -18.98 -18.46 4.54
C SER A 188 -17.78 -17.78 3.86
N LEU A 189 -17.40 -16.59 4.33
CA LEU A 189 -16.24 -15.85 3.82
C LEU A 189 -14.92 -16.61 4.06
N ARG A 190 -14.75 -17.28 5.22
CA ARG A 190 -13.55 -18.08 5.52
C ARG A 190 -13.47 -19.35 4.67
N GLU A 191 -14.60 -20.00 4.42
CA GLU A 191 -14.67 -21.15 3.52
C GLU A 191 -14.37 -20.75 2.07
N GLN A 192 -14.88 -19.61 1.63
CA GLN A 192 -14.55 -19.05 0.32
C GLN A 192 -13.04 -18.77 0.21
N ALA A 193 -12.46 -18.05 1.17
CA ALA A 193 -11.02 -17.78 1.22
C ALA A 193 -10.21 -19.08 1.17
N THR A 194 -10.66 -20.11 1.88
CA THR A 194 -10.00 -21.43 1.89
C THR A 194 -10.06 -22.11 0.52
N ARG A 195 -11.20 -22.07 -0.17
CA ARG A 195 -11.36 -22.64 -1.51
C ARG A 195 -10.49 -21.92 -2.53
N GLU A 196 -10.47 -20.60 -2.51
CA GLU A 196 -9.64 -19.79 -3.42
C GLU A 196 -8.14 -19.99 -3.18
N LEU A 197 -7.72 -20.22 -1.94
CA LEU A 197 -6.31 -20.44 -1.58
C LEU A 197 -5.85 -21.90 -1.69
N ALA A 198 -6.77 -22.86 -1.88
CA ALA A 198 -6.44 -24.28 -1.96
C ALA A 198 -5.32 -24.60 -2.98
N PRO A 199 -5.29 -24.01 -4.20
CA PRO A 199 -4.24 -24.27 -5.19
C PRO A 199 -2.84 -23.81 -4.77
N TYR A 200 -2.75 -22.89 -3.80
CA TYR A 200 -1.51 -22.22 -3.40
C TYR A 200 -0.99 -22.71 -2.04
N ARG A 201 -1.75 -23.54 -1.31
CA ARG A 201 -1.40 -24.02 0.04
C ARG A 201 -0.04 -24.71 0.13
N SER A 202 0.35 -25.50 -0.87
CA SER A 202 1.63 -26.21 -0.88
C SER A 202 2.82 -25.31 -1.26
N LYS A 203 2.55 -24.13 -1.82
CA LYS A 203 3.57 -23.17 -2.29
C LYS A 203 3.84 -22.05 -1.29
N MET A 204 3.08 -22.00 -0.19
CA MET A 204 3.11 -20.91 0.78
C MET A 204 3.31 -21.42 2.21
N LYS A 205 4.09 -20.67 3.00
CA LYS A 205 4.24 -20.88 4.43
C LYS A 205 2.92 -20.56 5.14
N ALA A 206 2.65 -21.24 6.25
CA ALA A 206 1.41 -21.07 7.03
C ALA A 206 1.13 -19.60 7.44
N VAL A 207 2.19 -18.82 7.72
CA VAL A 207 2.08 -17.40 8.05
C VAL A 207 1.55 -16.58 6.85
N GLN A 208 2.02 -16.88 5.64
CA GLN A 208 1.62 -16.20 4.41
C GLN A 208 0.15 -16.50 4.08
N ILE A 209 -0.27 -17.76 4.25
CA ILE A 209 -1.66 -18.18 4.04
C ILE A 209 -2.61 -17.42 4.98
N LYS A 210 -2.26 -17.32 6.28
CA LYS A 210 -3.06 -16.57 7.25
C LYS A 210 -3.19 -15.09 6.88
N GLN A 211 -2.10 -14.48 6.42
CA GLN A 211 -2.08 -13.08 6.02
C GLN A 211 -3.01 -12.84 4.81
N VAL A 212 -2.94 -13.69 3.78
CA VAL A 212 -3.83 -13.58 2.60
C VAL A 212 -5.29 -13.81 2.98
N GLN A 213 -5.58 -14.77 3.86
CA GLN A 213 -6.93 -14.98 4.38
C GLN A 213 -7.47 -13.74 5.10
N GLN A 214 -6.65 -13.08 5.93
CA GLN A 214 -7.04 -11.86 6.62
C GLN A 214 -7.35 -10.71 5.64
N GLN A 215 -6.49 -10.52 4.64
CA GLN A 215 -6.69 -9.50 3.59
C GLN A 215 -7.95 -9.78 2.75
N PHE A 216 -8.20 -11.05 2.44
CA PHE A 216 -9.42 -11.45 1.73
C PHE A 216 -10.68 -11.10 2.53
N LEU A 217 -10.71 -11.47 3.83
CA LEU A 217 -11.82 -11.11 4.71
C LEU A 217 -12.04 -9.60 4.78
N GLN A 218 -10.94 -8.84 4.94
CA GLN A 218 -10.98 -7.39 4.98
C GLN A 218 -11.59 -6.80 3.71
N LYS A 219 -11.09 -7.23 2.55
CA LYS A 219 -11.60 -6.78 1.25
C LYS A 219 -13.09 -7.09 1.10
N ARG A 220 -13.52 -8.31 1.41
CA ARG A 220 -14.91 -8.73 1.22
C ARG A 220 -15.88 -8.05 2.17
N LEU A 221 -15.50 -7.88 3.43
CA LEU A 221 -16.34 -7.18 4.41
C LEU A 221 -16.56 -5.71 4.05
N LEU A 222 -15.51 -5.04 3.54
CA LEU A 222 -15.61 -3.66 3.06
C LEU A 222 -16.46 -3.56 1.79
N GLU A 223 -16.22 -4.42 0.79
CA GLU A 223 -17.00 -4.45 -0.45
C GLU A 223 -18.49 -4.71 -0.21
N ALA A 224 -18.83 -5.67 0.65
CA ALA A 224 -20.22 -6.00 0.99
C ALA A 224 -20.98 -4.81 1.59
N ARG A 225 -20.25 -3.91 2.26
CA ARG A 225 -20.79 -2.73 2.93
C ARG A 225 -20.52 -1.44 2.15
N LYS A 226 -19.98 -1.53 0.93
CA LYS A 226 -19.60 -0.41 0.06
C LYS A 226 -18.71 0.62 0.75
N LEU A 227 -17.80 0.14 1.60
CA LEU A 227 -16.87 0.97 2.34
C LEU A 227 -15.57 1.16 1.55
N PRO A 228 -14.98 2.37 1.56
CA PRO A 228 -13.71 2.61 0.93
C PRO A 228 -12.56 2.00 1.76
N ARG A 229 -11.42 1.80 1.10
CA ARG A 229 -10.14 1.56 1.77
C ARG A 229 -9.55 2.89 2.21
N LEU A 230 -9.00 2.94 3.42
CA LEU A 230 -8.41 4.16 3.98
C LEU A 230 -6.89 4.06 3.89
N SER A 231 -6.38 4.45 2.74
CA SER A 231 -4.96 4.73 2.51
C SER A 231 -4.84 5.68 1.33
N LEU A 232 -3.79 6.48 1.32
CA LEU A 232 -3.46 7.33 0.18
C LEU A 232 -3.15 6.50 -1.08
N PHE A 233 -2.85 5.20 -0.94
CA PHE A 233 -2.67 4.27 -2.05
C PHE A 233 -3.89 4.19 -2.99
N TYR A 234 -5.11 4.25 -2.45
CA TYR A 234 -6.34 4.11 -3.26
C TYR A 234 -6.83 5.43 -3.85
N MET A 235 -6.07 6.50 -3.66
CA MET A 235 -6.34 7.79 -4.26
C MET A 235 -6.01 7.71 -5.75
N SER A 236 -7.03 7.57 -6.60
CA SER A 236 -6.84 7.44 -8.05
C SER A 236 -6.06 8.63 -8.59
N HIS A 237 -4.98 8.38 -9.34
CA HIS A 237 -4.38 9.37 -10.22
C HIS A 237 -5.31 9.62 -11.43
N GLY A 238 -6.46 10.26 -11.19
CA GLY A 238 -7.19 10.94 -12.25
C GLY A 238 -6.36 12.06 -12.84
#